data_AF-A0A382VUL8-F1
#
_entry.id   AF-A0A382VUL8-F1
#
_cell.length_a   1.000
_cell.length_b   1.000
_cell.length_c   1.000
_cell.angle_alpha   90.00
_cell.angle_beta   90.00
_cell.angle_gamma   90.00
#
_symmetry.space_group_name_H-M   'P 1'
#
loop_
_entity.id
_entity.type
_entity.pdbx_description
1 polymer ?
#
loop_
_entity_poly.entity_id
_entity_poly.type
_entity_poly.pdbx_seq_one_letter_code
_entity_poly.pdbx_strand_id
1 'polypeptide(L)'
;MQTTYTILSNFISNKMRMSHIYQPVMLMELLSNKGNASVEEIAKQILIRDPSQIKYYSHITKTQPGRVLSKNHNLVTKENEQYSLNGFSELSNEEIEQLMKLCESKLDDFIEKEGKRIWQHRIKSSGYVSDSMRYKVFSRAKHRCELCGILEKDKALEVDHIIPRSKGGTDDLENFQALCYSCNSIKSNKDDTDFRGVSDSYNDREKGCLFCEMPTERIVAENSLAYAVYDGFPVTEIHTLVF
;
A
#
# COMPACT_ATOMS: atom_id res chain seq x y z
N MET A 1 -40.95 -24.27 2.55
CA MET A 1 -39.65 -24.33 1.85
C MET A 1 -39.00 -22.96 1.93
N GLN A 2 -37.71 -22.88 2.21
CA GLN A 2 -36.98 -21.61 2.19
C GLN A 2 -36.87 -21.13 0.74
N THR A 3 -37.26 -19.89 0.44
CA THR A 3 -37.08 -19.32 -0.91
C THR A 3 -35.62 -18.90 -1.10
N THR A 4 -35.15 -18.84 -2.35
CA THR A 4 -33.80 -18.37 -2.68
C THR A 4 -33.54 -16.97 -2.10
N TYR A 5 -34.55 -16.10 -2.11
CA TYR A 5 -34.48 -14.79 -1.47
C TYR A 5 -34.22 -14.89 0.04
N THR A 6 -34.96 -15.73 0.77
CA THR A 6 -34.77 -15.90 2.22
C THR A 6 -33.39 -16.45 2.55
N ILE A 7 -32.84 -17.35 1.71
CA ILE A 7 -31.48 -17.88 1.88
C ILE A 7 -30.43 -16.79 1.65
N LEU A 8 -30.50 -16.09 0.52
CA LEU A 8 -29.53 -15.04 0.17
C LEU A 8 -29.59 -13.86 1.14
N SER A 9 -30.79 -13.40 1.49
CA SER A 9 -30.98 -12.31 2.45
C SER A 9 -30.41 -12.68 3.84
N ASN A 10 -30.67 -13.90 4.33
CA ASN A 10 -30.10 -14.35 5.60
C ASN A 10 -28.56 -14.48 5.53
N PHE A 11 -28.01 -14.93 4.40
CA PHE A 11 -26.56 -14.96 4.21
C PHE A 11 -25.97 -13.55 4.28
N ILE A 12 -26.50 -12.61 3.49
CA ILE A 12 -26.01 -11.23 3.42
C ILE A 12 -26.12 -10.53 4.78
N SER A 13 -27.27 -10.65 5.45
CA SER A 13 -27.53 -9.89 6.69
C SER A 13 -26.88 -10.50 7.93
N ASN A 14 -26.80 -11.84 8.02
CA ASN A 14 -26.46 -12.50 9.29
C ASN A 14 -25.22 -13.41 9.23
N LYS A 15 -24.82 -13.90 8.05
CA LYS A 15 -23.69 -14.84 7.92
C LYS A 15 -22.47 -14.25 7.22
N MET A 16 -22.64 -13.23 6.38
CA MET A 16 -21.57 -12.61 5.62
C MET A 16 -20.64 -11.88 6.58
N ARG A 17 -19.40 -12.36 6.68
CA ARG A 17 -18.34 -11.71 7.44
C ARG A 17 -17.59 -10.76 6.52
N MET A 18 -17.65 -9.48 6.83
CA MET A 18 -16.98 -8.45 6.05
C MET A 18 -15.52 -8.32 6.46
N SER A 19 -14.65 -9.09 5.80
CA SER A 19 -13.19 -8.85 5.81
C SER A 19 -12.71 -8.08 4.58
N HIS A 20 -13.42 -8.24 3.45
CA HIS A 20 -13.11 -7.62 2.15
C HIS A 20 -14.40 -7.32 1.39
N ILE A 21 -14.32 -6.55 0.30
CA ILE A 21 -15.49 -6.21 -0.54
C ILE A 21 -15.91 -7.32 -1.51
N TYR A 22 -15.18 -8.43 -1.60
CA TYR A 22 -15.32 -9.40 -2.68
C TYR A 22 -16.69 -10.08 -2.73
N GLN A 23 -17.16 -10.59 -1.59
CA GLN A 23 -18.44 -11.31 -1.51
C GLN A 23 -19.65 -10.44 -1.89
N PRO A 24 -19.82 -9.23 -1.32
CA PRO A 24 -20.96 -8.39 -1.72
C PRO A 24 -20.84 -7.92 -3.18
N VAL A 25 -19.65 -7.58 -3.67
CA VAL A 25 -19.49 -7.15 -5.07
C VAL A 25 -19.79 -8.27 -6.07
N MET A 26 -19.35 -9.50 -5.79
CA MET A 26 -19.68 -10.66 -6.61
C MET A 26 -21.18 -10.91 -6.67
N LEU A 27 -21.87 -10.85 -5.51
CA LEU A 27 -23.32 -11.03 -5.47
C LEU A 27 -24.05 -9.90 -6.20
N MET A 28 -23.61 -8.65 -6.05
CA MET A 28 -24.17 -7.52 -6.79
C MET A 28 -24.06 -7.75 -8.30
N GLU A 29 -22.89 -8.15 -8.80
CA GLU A 29 -22.68 -8.36 -10.23
C GLU A 29 -23.52 -9.51 -10.79
N LEU A 30 -23.63 -10.62 -10.05
CA LEU A 30 -24.49 -11.73 -10.41
C LEU A 30 -25.97 -11.30 -10.43
N LEU A 31 -26.43 -10.55 -9.43
CA LEU A 31 -27.81 -10.08 -9.36
C LEU A 31 -28.14 -9.08 -10.48
N SER A 32 -27.21 -8.19 -10.82
CA SER A 32 -27.35 -7.22 -11.91
C SER A 32 -27.40 -7.88 -13.29
N ASN A 33 -26.66 -8.98 -13.50
CA ASN A 33 -26.57 -9.68 -14.78
C ASN A 33 -27.44 -10.95 -14.84
N LYS A 34 -28.67 -10.89 -14.29
CA LYS A 34 -29.66 -11.97 -14.36
C LYS A 34 -29.12 -13.34 -13.87
N GLY A 35 -28.23 -13.33 -12.89
CA GLY A 35 -27.64 -14.51 -12.26
C GLY A 35 -26.32 -14.99 -12.88
N ASN A 36 -25.76 -14.32 -13.91
CA ASN A 36 -24.55 -14.79 -14.60
C ASN A 36 -23.54 -13.66 -14.80
N ALA A 37 -22.27 -13.93 -14.50
CA ALA A 37 -21.15 -13.05 -14.84
C ALA A 37 -19.88 -13.90 -14.97
N SER A 38 -18.99 -13.51 -15.87
CA SER A 38 -17.66 -14.08 -16.00
C SER A 38 -16.76 -13.65 -14.84
N VAL A 39 -15.68 -14.41 -14.62
CA VAL A 39 -14.66 -14.08 -13.62
C VAL A 39 -14.04 -12.71 -13.91
N GLU A 40 -13.83 -12.37 -15.18
CA GLU A 40 -13.25 -11.10 -15.60
C GLU A 40 -14.18 -9.92 -15.29
N GLU A 41 -15.48 -10.06 -15.55
CA GLU A 41 -16.48 -9.03 -15.23
C GLU A 41 -16.53 -8.77 -13.72
N ILE A 42 -16.59 -9.83 -12.91
CA ILE A 42 -16.58 -9.71 -11.44
C ILE A 42 -15.28 -9.04 -10.96
N ALA A 43 -14.12 -9.43 -11.50
CA ALA A 43 -12.84 -8.86 -11.13
C ALA A 43 -12.76 -7.35 -11.44
N LYS A 44 -13.26 -6.92 -12.61
CA LYS A 44 -13.36 -5.49 -12.98
C LYS A 44 -14.20 -4.73 -11.95
N GLN A 45 -15.34 -5.27 -11.53
CA GLN A 45 -16.20 -4.61 -10.54
C GLN A 45 -15.59 -4.53 -9.15
N ILE A 46 -14.80 -5.52 -8.75
CA ILE A 46 -14.02 -5.49 -7.51
C ILE A 46 -12.99 -4.36 -7.60
N LEU A 47 -12.22 -4.29 -8.69
CA LEU A 47 -11.19 -3.28 -8.89
C LEU A 47 -11.75 -1.86 -8.83
N ILE A 48 -12.91 -1.62 -9.44
CA ILE A 48 -13.59 -0.31 -9.45
C ILE A 48 -14.04 0.11 -8.05
N ARG A 49 -14.37 -0.85 -7.17
CA ARG A 49 -14.91 -0.59 -5.82
C ARG A 49 -13.89 -0.69 -4.70
N ASP A 50 -12.67 -1.14 -5.00
CA ASP A 50 -11.61 -1.28 -4.01
C ASP A 50 -11.16 0.11 -3.52
N PRO A 51 -11.42 0.48 -2.24
CA PRO A 51 -11.09 1.81 -1.72
C PRO A 51 -9.60 2.12 -1.79
N SER A 52 -8.74 1.11 -1.68
CA SER A 52 -7.29 1.28 -1.75
C SER A 52 -6.85 1.64 -3.16
N GLN A 53 -7.41 0.97 -4.17
CA GLN A 53 -7.13 1.22 -5.58
C GLN A 53 -7.71 2.56 -6.01
N ILE A 54 -8.94 2.88 -5.59
CA ILE A 54 -9.56 4.20 -5.85
C ILE A 54 -8.66 5.31 -5.29
N LYS A 55 -8.20 5.18 -4.04
CA LYS A 55 -7.32 6.19 -3.42
C LYS A 55 -5.98 6.32 -4.14
N TYR A 56 -5.38 5.19 -4.52
CA TYR A 56 -4.14 5.15 -5.30
C TYR A 56 -4.31 5.86 -6.65
N TYR A 57 -5.27 5.43 -7.47
CA TYR A 57 -5.50 6.03 -8.78
C TYR A 57 -5.98 7.47 -8.69
N SER A 58 -6.69 7.87 -7.62
CA SER A 58 -7.01 9.28 -7.37
C SER A 58 -5.76 10.14 -7.20
N HIS A 59 -4.75 9.64 -6.48
CA HIS A 59 -3.47 10.31 -6.35
C HIS A 59 -2.70 10.37 -7.68
N ILE A 60 -2.64 9.25 -8.41
CA ILE A 60 -2.01 9.19 -9.74
C ILE A 60 -2.67 10.19 -10.69
N THR A 61 -4.00 10.19 -10.77
CA THR A 61 -4.78 11.12 -11.61
C THR A 61 -4.43 12.56 -11.32
N LYS A 62 -4.26 12.96 -10.05
CA LYS A 62 -3.88 14.34 -9.69
C LYS A 62 -2.44 14.68 -10.06
N THR A 63 -1.52 13.76 -9.83
CA THR A 63 -0.08 14.04 -9.94
C THR A 63 0.45 13.92 -11.36
N GLN A 64 -0.13 13.03 -12.17
CA GLN A 64 0.35 12.71 -13.52
C GLN A 64 -0.56 13.32 -14.60
N PRO A 65 -1.68 12.70 -15.05
CA PRO A 65 -2.46 13.26 -16.15
C PRO A 65 -3.11 14.59 -15.76
N GLY A 66 -3.58 14.74 -14.53
CA GLY A 66 -4.16 15.99 -14.04
C GLY A 66 -3.19 17.14 -14.13
N ARG A 67 -1.94 16.97 -13.68
CA ARG A 67 -0.89 17.99 -13.82
C ARG A 67 -0.56 18.28 -15.29
N VAL A 68 -0.40 17.25 -16.11
CA VAL A 68 0.01 17.40 -17.52
C VAL A 68 -1.07 18.10 -18.33
N LEU A 69 -2.31 17.63 -18.24
CA LEU A 69 -3.43 18.18 -19.01
C LEU A 69 -3.83 19.57 -18.53
N SER A 70 -3.70 19.88 -17.23
CA SER A 70 -3.99 21.23 -16.71
C SER A 70 -2.81 22.18 -16.87
N LYS A 71 -1.71 21.97 -16.14
CA LYS A 71 -0.61 22.94 -16.04
C LYS A 71 0.25 23.03 -17.29
N ASN A 72 0.47 21.91 -18.00
CA ASN A 72 1.38 21.92 -19.15
C ASN A 72 0.67 22.26 -20.46
N HIS A 73 -0.58 21.80 -20.62
CA HIS A 73 -1.31 21.94 -21.89
C HIS A 73 -2.59 22.77 -21.81
N ASN A 74 -3.03 23.17 -20.61
CA ASN A 74 -4.24 23.99 -20.40
C ASN A 74 -5.51 23.43 -21.08
N LEU A 75 -5.60 22.09 -21.20
CA LEU A 75 -6.72 21.39 -21.81
C LEU A 75 -7.86 21.16 -20.82
N VAL A 76 -7.54 21.00 -19.54
CA VAL A 76 -8.53 20.78 -18.47
C VAL A 76 -8.38 21.80 -17.35
N THR A 77 -9.49 22.23 -16.79
CA THR A 77 -9.57 22.98 -15.54
C THR A 77 -9.88 22.04 -14.38
N LYS A 78 -9.37 22.37 -13.19
CA LYS A 78 -9.61 21.61 -11.97
C LYS A 78 -10.25 22.53 -10.94
N GLU A 79 -11.49 22.23 -10.56
CA GLU A 79 -12.20 22.87 -9.45
C GLU A 79 -12.44 21.83 -8.36
N ASN A 80 -11.91 22.06 -7.16
CA ASN A 80 -11.93 21.11 -6.04
C ASN A 80 -11.38 19.72 -6.43
N GLU A 81 -12.26 18.73 -6.60
CA GLU A 81 -11.94 17.34 -6.93
C GLU A 81 -12.54 16.91 -8.28
N GLN A 82 -12.95 17.88 -9.11
CA GLN A 82 -13.53 17.64 -10.42
C GLN A 82 -12.64 18.25 -11.53
N TYR A 83 -12.56 17.53 -12.64
CA TYR A 83 -11.89 18.00 -13.86
C TYR A 83 -12.93 18.27 -14.93
N SER A 84 -12.77 19.39 -15.63
CA SER A 84 -13.61 19.80 -16.76
C SER A 84 -12.72 20.04 -17.97
N LEU A 85 -13.10 19.51 -19.14
CA LEU A 85 -12.41 19.81 -20.39
C LEU A 85 -12.79 21.22 -20.86
N ASN A 86 -11.79 22.03 -21.13
CA ASN A 86 -11.99 23.40 -21.60
C ASN A 86 -12.60 23.37 -23.01
N GLY A 87 -13.67 24.14 -23.22
CA GLY A 87 -14.35 24.21 -24.53
C GLY A 87 -15.17 22.97 -24.91
N PHE A 88 -15.47 22.05 -23.96
CA PHE A 88 -16.23 20.84 -24.28
C PHE A 88 -17.59 21.12 -24.97
N SER A 89 -18.27 22.20 -24.59
CA SER A 89 -19.54 22.61 -25.19
C SER A 89 -19.45 23.01 -26.66
N GLU A 90 -18.24 23.23 -27.19
CA GLU A 90 -17.99 23.60 -28.58
C GLU A 90 -17.85 22.38 -29.49
N LEU A 91 -17.75 21.17 -28.92
CA LEU A 91 -17.58 19.93 -29.67
C LEU A 91 -18.92 19.34 -30.11
N SER A 92 -19.01 18.95 -31.37
CA SER A 92 -20.10 18.12 -31.88
C SER A 92 -19.96 16.66 -31.45
N ASN A 93 -21.06 15.89 -31.53
CA ASN A 93 -21.03 14.46 -31.21
C ASN A 93 -20.08 13.69 -32.15
N GLU A 94 -20.03 14.05 -33.43
CA GLU A 94 -19.12 13.47 -34.40
C GLU A 94 -17.65 13.76 -34.06
N GLU A 95 -17.31 14.98 -33.63
CA GLU A 95 -15.95 15.33 -33.19
C GLU A 95 -15.57 14.59 -31.90
N ILE A 96 -16.50 14.46 -30.95
CA ILE A 96 -16.29 13.67 -29.72
C ILE A 96 -15.99 12.22 -30.08
N GLU A 97 -16.77 11.60 -30.97
CA GLU A 97 -16.55 10.21 -31.39
C GLU A 97 -15.19 10.04 -32.08
N GLN A 98 -14.79 10.98 -32.94
CA GLN A 98 -13.47 10.97 -33.58
C GLN A 98 -12.34 11.10 -32.56
N LEU A 99 -12.46 11.99 -31.57
CA LEU A 99 -11.49 12.16 -30.50
C LEU A 99 -11.39 10.91 -29.61
N MET A 100 -12.50 10.24 -29.30
CA MET A 100 -12.48 8.98 -28.57
C MET A 100 -11.74 7.90 -29.37
N LYS A 101 -12.02 7.76 -30.67
CA LYS A 101 -11.32 6.80 -31.54
C LYS A 101 -9.82 7.07 -31.60
N LEU A 102 -9.41 8.35 -31.61
CA LEU A 102 -8.00 8.72 -31.55
C LEU A 102 -7.35 8.30 -30.22
N CYS A 103 -8.05 8.50 -29.09
CA CYS A 103 -7.58 8.05 -27.78
C CYS A 103 -7.46 6.52 -27.69
N GLU A 104 -8.46 5.79 -28.19
CA GLU A 104 -8.45 4.32 -28.25
C GLU A 104 -7.29 3.81 -29.10
N SER A 105 -7.12 4.34 -30.31
CA SER A 105 -6.00 3.98 -31.18
C SER A 105 -4.63 4.24 -30.52
N LYS A 106 -4.48 5.34 -29.77
CA LYS A 106 -3.24 5.60 -29.00
C LYS A 106 -3.02 4.60 -27.86
N LEU A 107 -4.10 4.16 -27.22
CA LEU A 107 -4.03 3.15 -26.17
C LEU A 107 -3.63 1.78 -26.76
N ASP A 108 -4.24 1.40 -27.88
CA ASP A 108 -3.94 0.16 -28.59
C ASP A 108 -2.50 0.14 -29.09
N ASP A 109 -2.04 1.22 -29.74
CA ASP A 109 -0.63 1.38 -30.17
C ASP A 109 0.33 1.19 -29.00
N PHE A 110 -0.01 1.75 -27.83
CA PHE A 110 0.81 1.64 -26.63
C PHE A 110 0.81 0.21 -26.07
N ILE A 111 -0.37 -0.42 -26.01
CA ILE A 111 -0.50 -1.82 -25.57
C ILE A 111 0.24 -2.77 -26.51
N GLU A 112 0.21 -2.51 -27.83
CA GLU A 112 0.89 -3.35 -28.83
C GLU A 112 2.41 -3.16 -28.79
N LYS A 113 2.90 -1.92 -28.75
CA LYS A 113 4.34 -1.61 -28.66
C LYS A 113 4.97 -2.14 -27.38
N GLU A 114 4.25 -2.00 -26.26
CA GLU A 114 4.72 -2.45 -24.95
C GLU A 114 4.32 -3.89 -24.62
N GLY A 115 3.51 -4.52 -25.48
CA GLY A 115 2.80 -5.79 -25.23
C GLY A 115 3.69 -7.00 -25.01
N LYS A 116 4.89 -7.02 -25.58
CA LYS A 116 5.83 -8.15 -25.43
C LYS A 116 6.73 -8.05 -24.20
N ARG A 117 6.98 -6.85 -23.67
CA ARG A 117 7.90 -6.64 -22.53
C ARG A 117 7.17 -6.22 -21.26
N ILE A 118 6.18 -5.34 -21.35
CA ILE A 118 5.54 -4.76 -20.18
C ILE A 118 4.43 -5.65 -19.61
N TRP A 119 3.67 -6.42 -20.40
CA TRP A 119 2.63 -7.29 -19.83
C TRP A 119 3.20 -8.36 -18.89
N GLN A 120 4.41 -8.88 -19.17
CA GLN A 120 5.13 -9.77 -18.24
C GLN A 120 5.56 -9.05 -16.95
N HIS A 121 5.92 -7.76 -17.03
CA HIS A 121 6.29 -6.95 -15.86
C HIS A 121 5.08 -6.41 -15.08
N ARG A 122 3.95 -6.10 -15.74
CA ARG A 122 2.72 -5.58 -15.11
C ARG A 122 1.88 -6.69 -14.48
N ILE A 123 1.83 -7.89 -15.07
CA ILE A 123 1.30 -9.09 -14.40
C ILE A 123 2.22 -9.49 -13.23
N LYS A 124 3.55 -9.41 -13.41
CA LYS A 124 4.50 -9.55 -12.29
C LYS A 124 4.54 -8.33 -11.37
N SER A 125 3.77 -7.27 -11.59
CA SER A 125 3.67 -6.13 -10.66
C SER A 125 2.26 -5.93 -10.12
N SER A 126 1.30 -6.79 -10.46
CA SER A 126 -0.03 -6.77 -9.85
C SER A 126 0.01 -7.41 -8.47
N GLY A 127 0.78 -6.78 -7.58
CA GLY A 127 0.37 -6.26 -6.26
C GLY A 127 -0.46 -7.11 -5.29
N TYR A 128 -0.74 -8.37 -5.57
CA TYR A 128 -1.47 -9.24 -4.66
C TYR A 128 -0.49 -10.18 -3.96
N VAL A 129 0.07 -9.68 -2.87
CA VAL A 129 0.64 -10.56 -1.84
C VAL A 129 -0.55 -11.19 -1.12
N SER A 130 -0.71 -12.52 -1.22
CA SER A 130 -1.85 -13.20 -0.60
C SER A 130 -1.98 -12.86 0.88
N ASP A 131 -3.21 -12.84 1.42
CA ASP A 131 -3.43 -12.54 2.84
C ASP A 131 -2.64 -13.48 3.76
N SER A 132 -2.47 -14.74 3.35
CA SER A 132 -1.63 -15.70 4.07
C SER A 132 -0.16 -15.29 4.11
N MET A 133 0.35 -14.70 3.02
CA MET A 133 1.73 -14.23 2.91
C MET A 133 1.91 -12.90 3.65
N ARG A 134 0.95 -11.96 3.53
CA ARG A 134 0.92 -10.72 4.32
C ARG A 134 0.93 -11.04 5.82
N TYR A 135 0.09 -11.97 6.25
CA TYR A 135 0.05 -12.43 7.63
C TYR A 135 1.39 -12.99 8.09
N LYS A 136 2.06 -13.83 7.28
CA LYS A 136 3.40 -14.36 7.61
C LYS A 136 4.45 -13.25 7.75
N VAL A 137 4.47 -12.30 6.82
CA VAL A 137 5.42 -11.16 6.84
C VAL A 137 5.18 -10.30 8.08
N PHE A 138 3.94 -9.92 8.37
CA PHE A 138 3.61 -9.07 9.53
C PHE A 138 3.81 -9.80 10.86
N SER A 139 3.48 -11.09 10.92
CA SER A 139 3.73 -11.92 12.11
C SER A 139 5.23 -12.04 12.40
N ARG A 140 6.05 -12.26 11.37
CA ARG A 140 7.52 -12.28 11.48
C ARG A 140 8.04 -10.94 12.00
N ALA A 141 7.55 -9.84 11.44
CA ALA A 141 7.92 -8.48 11.83
C ALA A 141 7.29 -8.02 13.16
N LYS A 142 6.56 -8.90 13.88
CA LYS A 142 5.84 -8.57 15.12
C LYS A 142 4.96 -7.31 14.98
N HIS A 143 4.34 -7.13 13.80
CA HIS A 143 3.53 -5.96 13.45
C HIS A 143 4.26 -4.62 13.61
N ARG A 144 5.56 -4.59 13.30
CA ARG A 144 6.39 -3.39 13.29
C ARG A 144 7.01 -3.16 11.93
N CYS A 145 7.27 -1.90 11.61
CA CYS A 145 8.12 -1.55 10.48
C CYS A 145 9.54 -2.07 10.74
N GLU A 146 10.07 -2.89 9.83
CA GLU A 146 11.41 -3.47 9.94
C GLU A 146 12.51 -2.41 9.78
N LEU A 147 12.23 -1.24 9.18
CA LEU A 147 13.17 -0.11 9.14
C LEU A 147 13.13 0.79 10.39
N CYS A 148 11.95 1.23 10.84
CA CYS A 148 11.86 2.27 11.89
C CYS A 148 11.23 1.80 13.21
N GLY A 149 10.81 0.55 13.32
CA GLY A 149 10.26 -0.03 14.54
C GLY A 149 8.84 0.40 14.93
N ILE A 150 8.22 1.35 14.20
CA ILE A 150 6.86 1.83 14.49
C ILE A 150 5.84 0.69 14.39
N LEU A 151 4.87 0.67 15.30
CA LEU A 151 3.81 -0.34 15.31
C LEU A 151 2.77 -0.06 14.23
N GLU A 152 2.16 -1.13 13.71
CA GLU A 152 1.06 -1.06 12.74
C GLU A 152 -0.10 -0.18 13.23
N LYS A 153 -0.42 -0.23 14.53
CA LYS A 153 -1.48 0.57 15.15
C LYS A 153 -1.23 2.08 15.06
N ASP A 154 0.03 2.48 15.07
CA ASP A 154 0.46 3.88 15.04
C ASP A 154 0.70 4.33 13.60
N LYS A 155 1.09 3.40 12.71
CA LYS A 155 1.31 3.66 11.29
C LYS A 155 1.12 2.40 10.45
N ALA A 156 0.22 2.46 9.46
CA ALA A 156 -0.09 1.34 8.58
C ALA A 156 1.17 0.76 7.89
N LEU A 157 1.24 -0.58 7.89
CA LEU A 157 2.32 -1.35 7.28
C LEU A 157 1.90 -1.92 5.92
N GLU A 158 2.91 -2.06 5.05
CA GLU A 158 2.83 -2.64 3.73
C GLU A 158 3.87 -3.75 3.60
N VAL A 159 3.58 -4.75 2.77
CA VAL A 159 4.59 -5.73 2.36
C VAL A 159 5.38 -5.12 1.21
N ASP A 160 6.67 -4.90 1.44
CA ASP A 160 7.62 -4.41 0.47
C ASP A 160 8.56 -5.53 0.01
N HIS A 161 9.06 -5.42 -1.22
CA HIS A 161 10.10 -6.30 -1.75
C HIS A 161 11.48 -5.76 -1.37
N ILE A 162 12.32 -6.59 -0.75
CA ILE A 162 13.71 -6.26 -0.46
C ILE A 162 14.41 -5.93 -1.77
N ILE A 163 14.57 -6.91 -2.66
CA ILE A 163 14.98 -6.67 -4.04
C ILE A 163 13.73 -6.21 -4.80
N PRO A 164 13.68 -4.95 -5.29
CA PRO A 164 12.52 -4.46 -6.02
C PRO A 164 12.21 -5.38 -7.21
N ARG A 165 10.92 -5.61 -7.51
CA ARG A 165 10.52 -6.42 -8.67
C ARG A 165 11.15 -5.93 -9.99
N SER A 166 11.35 -4.61 -10.13
CA SER A 166 12.02 -4.00 -11.29
C SER A 166 13.48 -4.43 -11.46
N LYS A 167 14.12 -4.90 -10.39
CA LYS A 167 15.49 -5.44 -10.38
C LYS A 167 15.52 -6.98 -10.34
N GLY A 168 14.38 -7.65 -10.53
CA GLY A 168 14.29 -9.12 -10.59
C GLY A 168 13.95 -9.83 -9.28
N GLY A 169 13.52 -9.11 -8.24
CA GLY A 169 13.11 -9.73 -6.98
C GLY A 169 11.89 -10.64 -7.09
N THR A 170 11.88 -11.73 -6.32
CA THR A 170 10.83 -12.75 -6.31
C THR A 170 9.67 -12.40 -5.36
N ASP A 171 8.57 -13.15 -5.47
CA ASP A 171 7.41 -13.06 -4.56
C ASP A 171 7.48 -14.07 -3.41
N ASP A 172 8.70 -14.47 -3.04
CA ASP A 172 8.93 -15.39 -1.95
C ASP A 172 8.98 -14.65 -0.62
N LEU A 173 8.62 -15.35 0.47
CA LEU A 173 8.66 -14.81 1.83
C LEU A 173 10.03 -14.22 2.20
N GLU A 174 11.08 -14.80 1.63
CA GLU A 174 12.47 -14.39 1.82
C GLU A 174 12.82 -13.05 1.15
N ASN A 175 12.06 -12.61 0.15
CA ASN A 175 12.24 -11.32 -0.49
C ASN A 175 11.24 -10.26 0.02
N PHE A 176 10.43 -10.59 1.04
CA PHE A 176 9.46 -9.66 1.63
C PHE A 176 9.93 -9.07 2.95
N GLN A 177 9.59 -7.80 3.16
CA GLN A 177 9.76 -7.06 4.41
C GLN A 177 8.52 -6.22 4.75
N ALA A 178 8.31 -5.93 6.04
CA ALA A 178 7.21 -5.10 6.52
C ALA A 178 7.67 -3.65 6.70
N LEU A 179 7.19 -2.72 5.88
CA LEU A 179 7.54 -1.30 5.96
C LEU A 179 6.31 -0.44 6.16
N CYS A 180 6.43 0.63 6.95
CA CYS A 180 5.38 1.65 6.97
C CYS A 180 5.42 2.47 5.68
N TYR A 181 4.28 3.08 5.30
CA TYR A 181 4.15 3.80 4.03
C TYR A 181 5.25 4.88 3.79
N SER A 182 5.75 5.53 4.84
CA SER A 182 6.81 6.54 4.68
C SER A 182 8.17 5.91 4.38
N CYS A 183 8.52 4.85 5.11
CA CYS A 183 9.77 4.11 4.93
C CYS A 183 9.80 3.45 3.55
N ASN A 184 8.68 2.84 3.16
CA ASN A 184 8.51 2.24 1.85
C ASN A 184 8.70 3.28 0.72
N SER A 185 8.07 4.46 0.86
CA SER A 185 8.21 5.56 -0.10
C SER A 185 9.65 6.08 -0.22
N ILE A 186 10.39 6.16 0.89
CA ILE A 186 11.80 6.59 0.90
C ILE A 186 12.71 5.56 0.19
N LYS A 187 12.55 4.26 0.52
CA LYS A 187 13.30 3.17 -0.12
C LYS A 187 13.05 3.15 -1.63
N SER A 188 11.76 3.19 -2.00
CA SER A 188 11.31 3.13 -3.39
C SER A 188 11.95 1.94 -4.14
N ASN A 189 12.06 2.03 -5.45
CA ASN A 189 12.78 1.06 -6.29
C ASN A 189 14.30 1.34 -6.37
N LYS A 190 14.81 2.28 -5.56
CA LYS A 190 16.21 2.73 -5.64
C LYS A 190 17.13 1.85 -4.83
N ASP A 191 16.63 1.35 -3.71
CA ASP A 191 17.38 0.60 -2.70
C ASP A 191 16.84 -0.83 -2.57
N ASP A 192 17.76 -1.78 -2.36
CA ASP A 192 17.50 -3.20 -2.11
C ASP A 192 17.95 -3.68 -0.73
N THR A 193 18.19 -2.74 0.20
CA THR A 193 18.54 -3.03 1.58
C THR A 193 17.48 -3.92 2.24
N ASP A 194 17.98 -4.97 2.90
CA ASP A 194 17.22 -5.85 3.75
C ASP A 194 17.15 -5.26 5.16
N PHE A 195 15.99 -4.73 5.54
CA PHE A 195 15.79 -4.17 6.88
C PHE A 195 15.34 -5.21 7.91
N ARG A 196 15.21 -6.48 7.52
CA ARG A 196 14.92 -7.54 8.48
C ARG A 196 16.08 -7.66 9.47
N GLY A 197 15.76 -7.88 10.74
CA GLY A 197 16.78 -8.01 11.79
C GLY A 197 17.43 -6.70 12.22
N VAL A 198 17.07 -5.54 11.65
CA VAL A 198 17.45 -4.23 12.24
C VAL A 198 17.03 -4.16 13.70
N SER A 199 15.86 -4.73 14.05
CA SER A 199 15.44 -4.85 15.44
C SER A 199 16.40 -5.65 16.31
N ASP A 200 17.07 -6.66 15.73
CA ASP A 200 17.96 -7.55 16.47
C ASP A 200 19.26 -6.82 16.83
N SER A 201 19.72 -5.90 15.97
CA SER A 201 20.87 -5.03 16.28
C SER A 201 20.66 -4.15 17.52
N TYR A 202 19.42 -3.81 17.88
CA TYR A 202 19.15 -3.10 19.14
C TYR A 202 19.39 -3.95 20.39
N ASN A 203 19.48 -5.28 20.24
CA ASN A 203 19.81 -6.20 21.33
C ASN A 203 21.32 -6.49 21.42
N ASP A 204 22.13 -5.97 20.49
CA ASP A 204 23.57 -6.13 20.57
C ASP A 204 24.09 -5.43 21.83
N ARG A 205 24.79 -6.19 22.67
CA ARG A 205 25.40 -5.74 23.92
C ARG A 205 26.84 -6.21 23.92
N GLU A 206 27.77 -5.28 24.09
CA GLU A 206 29.18 -5.61 24.19
C GLU A 206 29.50 -6.05 25.62
N LYS A 207 30.10 -7.23 25.75
CA LYS A 207 30.52 -7.76 27.05
C LYS A 207 31.57 -6.85 27.67
N GLY A 208 31.33 -6.40 28.89
CA GLY A 208 32.18 -5.44 29.60
C GLY A 208 31.95 -3.97 29.23
N CYS A 209 30.97 -3.66 28.35
CA CYS A 209 30.58 -2.27 28.13
C CYS A 209 29.77 -1.76 29.33
N LEU A 210 30.27 -0.68 29.95
CA LEU A 210 29.66 -0.05 31.13
C LEU A 210 28.20 0.36 30.90
N PHE A 211 27.86 0.75 29.66
CA PHE A 211 26.49 1.16 29.29
C PHE A 211 25.58 -0.03 28.95
N CYS A 212 26.16 -1.15 28.51
CA CYS A 212 25.43 -2.37 28.22
C CYS A 212 25.12 -3.18 29.48
N GLU A 213 26.01 -3.15 30.46
CA GLU A 213 25.93 -3.89 31.73
C GLU A 213 25.60 -2.95 32.91
N MET A 214 24.84 -1.88 32.67
CA MET A 214 24.49 -0.90 33.70
C MET A 214 23.69 -1.59 34.83
N PRO A 215 24.12 -1.51 36.10
CA PRO A 215 23.38 -2.08 37.21
C PRO A 215 22.01 -1.41 37.37
N THR A 216 20.95 -2.21 37.48
CA THR A 216 19.56 -1.73 37.59
C THR A 216 19.34 -0.82 38.79
N GLU A 217 20.14 -0.96 39.85
CA GLU A 217 20.04 -0.13 41.06
C GLU A 217 20.47 1.33 40.81
N ARG A 218 21.22 1.59 39.74
CA ARG A 218 21.66 2.94 39.37
C ARG A 218 20.65 3.67 38.48
N ILE A 219 19.69 2.95 37.91
CA ILE A 219 18.69 3.51 36.98
C ILE A 219 17.61 4.22 37.78
N VAL A 220 17.43 5.52 37.50
CA VAL A 220 16.45 6.37 38.18
C VAL A 220 15.17 6.56 37.37
N ALA A 221 15.25 6.38 36.05
CA ALA A 221 14.11 6.35 35.13
C ALA A 221 14.50 5.62 33.84
N GLU A 222 13.55 4.94 33.20
CA GLU A 222 13.79 4.29 31.90
C GLU A 222 12.52 4.23 31.05
N ASN A 223 12.72 4.06 29.74
CA ASN A 223 11.68 3.70 28.80
C ASN A 223 12.26 2.74 27.74
N SER A 224 11.51 2.47 26.69
CA SER A 224 11.92 1.54 25.63
C SER A 224 13.13 1.98 24.80
N LEU A 225 13.57 3.24 24.91
CA LEU A 225 14.62 3.85 24.08
C LEU A 225 15.82 4.35 24.89
N ALA A 226 15.64 4.65 26.17
CA ALA A 226 16.66 5.27 26.98
C ALA A 226 16.48 4.97 28.47
N TYR A 227 17.57 5.11 29.23
CA TYR A 227 17.56 5.09 30.68
C TYR A 227 18.37 6.27 31.25
N ALA A 228 18.05 6.64 32.47
CA ALA A 228 18.66 7.75 33.18
C ALA A 228 19.33 7.24 34.46
N VAL A 229 20.52 7.76 34.77
CA VAL A 229 21.27 7.44 36.00
C VAL A 229 21.80 8.72 36.63
N TYR A 230 21.94 8.74 37.96
CA TYR A 230 22.68 9.82 38.62
C TYR A 230 24.15 9.75 38.26
N ASP A 231 24.71 10.93 37.98
CA ASP A 231 26.13 11.10 37.75
C ASP A 231 26.92 10.75 39.02
N GLY A 232 28.00 9.99 38.86
CA GLY A 232 28.93 9.68 39.95
C GLY A 232 29.77 10.89 40.37
N PHE A 233 29.91 11.88 39.49
CA PHE A 233 30.65 13.12 39.71
C PHE A 233 29.78 14.34 39.34
N PRO A 234 28.67 14.56 40.06
CA PRO A 234 27.66 15.52 39.66
C PRO A 234 28.19 16.96 39.67
N VAL A 235 27.95 17.70 38.58
CA VAL A 235 28.26 19.14 38.49
C VAL A 235 27.28 19.98 39.33
N THR A 236 26.04 19.49 39.47
CA THR A 236 24.97 20.08 40.28
C THR A 236 24.18 19.00 41.01
N GLU A 237 23.44 19.35 42.05
CA GLU A 237 22.54 18.42 42.74
C GLU A 237 21.60 17.73 41.71
N ILE A 238 21.46 16.40 41.81
CA ILE A 238 20.59 15.59 40.92
C ILE A 238 21.06 15.61 39.45
N HIS A 239 22.33 15.93 39.17
CA HIS A 239 22.85 15.80 37.81
C HIS A 239 22.66 14.37 37.28
N THR A 240 21.97 14.26 36.14
CA THR A 240 21.46 12.99 35.61
C THR A 240 21.98 12.82 34.18
N LEU A 241 22.58 11.66 33.92
CA LEU A 241 23.03 11.26 32.59
C LEU A 241 21.95 10.40 31.94
N VAL A 242 21.66 10.65 30.65
CA VAL A 242 20.68 9.90 29.87
C VAL A 242 21.41 9.14 28.76
N PHE A 243 21.20 7.83 28.71
CA PHE A 243 21.80 6.89 27.79
C PHE A 243 20.74 6.19 26.95
#